data_AF-A0A183FRM3-F1
#
_entry.id   AF-A0A183FRM3-F1
#
_cell.length_a   1.000
_cell.length_b   1.000
_cell.length_c   1.000
_cell.angle_alpha   90.00
_cell.angle_beta   90.00
_cell.angle_gamma   90.00
#
_symmetry.space_group_name_H-M   'P 1'
#
loop_
_entity.id
_entity.type
_entity.pdbx_description
1 polymer ?
#
loop_
_entity_poly.entity_id
_entity_poly.type
_entity_poly.pdbx_seq_one_letter_code
_entity_poly.pdbx_strand_id
1 'polypeptide(L)'
;MATLVLDARSIVESLSSVGVDITVDDIIHPVASRIQSIYFGFCTKVLGVPEKSLSELPFECQLNPETAEMHQKSTPLLLLFTTMQCFIIDFGETNADFTMCDLINPTPKRTRKLLSLLADYTNFHRLDMC
;
A
#
# COMPACT_ATOMS: atom_id res chain seq x y z
N MET A 1 -11.15 2.92 -16.90
CA MET A 1 -11.11 1.47 -17.21
C MET A 1 -11.46 0.73 -15.92
N ALA A 2 -12.21 -0.37 -15.97
CA ALA A 2 -12.51 -1.13 -14.76
C ALA A 2 -11.27 -1.93 -14.33
N THR A 3 -10.93 -1.92 -13.04
CA THR A 3 -9.84 -2.73 -12.47
C THR A 3 -10.28 -4.20 -12.52
N LEU A 4 -9.53 -5.02 -13.26
CA LEU A 4 -9.77 -6.46 -13.28
C LEU A 4 -9.33 -7.04 -11.93
N VAL A 5 -10.22 -7.75 -11.25
CA VAL A 5 -9.87 -8.42 -9.98
C VAL A 5 -9.17 -9.74 -10.29
N LEU A 6 -7.85 -9.74 -10.17
CA LEU A 6 -6.99 -10.91 -10.39
C LEU A 6 -7.21 -11.99 -9.33
N ASP A 7 -6.83 -13.23 -9.60
CA ASP A 7 -6.72 -14.25 -8.56
C ASP A 7 -5.50 -14.05 -7.66
N ALA A 8 -5.57 -14.60 -6.44
CA ALA A 8 -4.57 -14.36 -5.41
C ALA A 8 -3.17 -14.83 -5.84
N ARG A 9 -3.05 -15.86 -6.68
CA ARG A 9 -1.73 -16.35 -7.12
C ARG A 9 -1.12 -15.39 -8.12
N SER A 10 -1.89 -14.90 -9.09
CA SER A 10 -1.40 -13.88 -10.03
C SER A 10 -0.99 -12.58 -9.34
N ILE A 11 -1.74 -12.14 -8.32
CA ILE A 11 -1.35 -10.97 -7.51
C ILE A 11 0.01 -11.20 -6.83
N VAL A 12 0.17 -12.35 -6.17
CA VAL A 12 1.43 -12.70 -5.49
C VAL A 12 2.58 -12.77 -6.48
N GLU A 13 2.40 -13.44 -7.62
CA GLU A 13 3.43 -13.56 -8.65
C GLU A 13 3.89 -12.18 -9.15
N SER A 14 2.95 -11.31 -9.51
CA SER A 14 3.25 -9.95 -9.97
C SER A 14 4.00 -9.14 -8.91
N LEU A 15 3.52 -9.10 -7.67
CA LEU A 15 4.11 -8.25 -6.62
C LEU A 15 5.44 -8.82 -6.07
N SER A 16 5.53 -10.13 -5.84
CA SER A 16 6.75 -10.76 -5.34
C SER A 16 7.89 -10.69 -6.35
N SER A 17 7.58 -10.69 -7.64
CA SER A 17 8.61 -10.59 -8.67
C SER A 17 9.33 -9.23 -8.69
N VAL A 18 8.73 -8.17 -8.15
CA VAL A 18 9.38 -6.86 -7.88
C VAL A 18 9.82 -6.70 -6.43
N GLY A 19 9.86 -7.81 -5.69
CA GLY A 19 10.41 -7.87 -4.34
C GLY A 19 9.44 -7.51 -3.22
N VAL A 20 8.15 -7.30 -3.49
CA VAL A 20 7.15 -7.10 -2.42
C VAL A 20 6.89 -8.44 -1.71
N ASP A 21 7.09 -8.48 -0.39
CA ASP A 21 6.84 -9.67 0.41
C ASP A 21 5.34 -9.87 0.61
N ILE A 22 4.77 -10.87 -0.04
CA ILE A 22 3.33 -11.17 0.00
C ILE A 22 3.10 -12.66 -0.23
N THR A 23 2.06 -13.20 0.40
CA THR A 23 1.58 -14.57 0.22
C THR A 23 0.11 -14.61 -0.16
N VAL A 24 -0.36 -15.78 -0.59
CA VAL A 24 -1.80 -16.00 -0.86
C VAL A 24 -2.62 -15.84 0.42
N ASP A 25 -2.06 -16.23 1.57
CA ASP A 25 -2.72 -16.11 2.88
C ASP A 25 -2.99 -14.65 3.24
N ASP A 26 -2.03 -13.75 2.98
CA ASP A 26 -2.20 -12.30 3.20
C ASP A 26 -3.41 -11.71 2.44
N ILE A 27 -3.83 -12.34 1.34
CA ILE A 27 -4.96 -11.89 0.51
C ILE A 27 -6.28 -12.50 0.99
N ILE A 28 -6.27 -13.78 1.35
CA ILE A 28 -7.47 -14.53 1.77
C ILE A 28 -7.83 -14.19 3.22
N HIS A 29 -6.83 -13.99 4.07
CA HIS A 29 -6.93 -13.73 5.50
C HIS A 29 -6.13 -12.47 5.88
N PRO A 30 -6.54 -11.28 5.37
CA PRO A 30 -5.74 -10.08 5.54
C PRO A 30 -5.68 -9.65 7.00
N VAL A 31 -4.46 -9.46 7.49
CA VAL A 31 -4.16 -8.89 8.81
C VAL A 31 -3.60 -7.49 8.63
N ALA A 32 -4.07 -6.53 9.43
CA ALA A 32 -3.72 -5.11 9.30
C ALA A 32 -2.20 -4.85 9.19
N SER A 33 -1.39 -5.44 10.09
CA SER A 33 0.06 -5.28 10.08
C SER A 33 0.74 -5.81 8.82
N ARG A 34 0.22 -6.91 8.26
CA ARG A 34 0.70 -7.48 7.01
C ARG A 34 0.33 -6.61 5.81
N ILE A 35 -0.92 -6.16 5.73
CA ILE A 35 -1.36 -5.26 4.65
C ILE A 35 -0.58 -3.95 4.66
N GLN A 36 -0.35 -3.37 5.84
CA GLN A 36 0.49 -2.18 5.98
C GLN A 36 1.93 -2.43 5.47
N SER A 37 2.52 -3.58 5.82
CA SER A 37 3.86 -3.96 5.36
C SER A 37 3.93 -4.19 3.86
N ILE A 38 2.89 -4.77 3.26
CA ILE A 38 2.77 -4.98 1.80
C ILE A 38 2.69 -3.64 1.06
N TYR A 39 1.83 -2.72 1.51
CA TYR A 39 1.74 -1.39 0.89
C TYR A 39 3.01 -0.58 1.07
N PHE A 40 3.64 -0.65 2.26
CA PHE A 40 4.93 -0.02 2.49
C PHE A 40 6.01 -0.58 1.54
N GLY A 41 6.06 -1.91 1.39
CA GLY A 41 6.95 -2.58 0.44
C GLY A 41 6.69 -2.15 -0.99
N PHE A 42 5.43 -2.00 -1.39
CA PHE A 42 5.07 -1.49 -2.71
C PHE A 42 5.54 -0.05 -2.93
N CYS A 43 5.27 0.86 -2.00
CA CYS A 43 5.73 2.25 -2.09
C CYS A 43 7.25 2.36 -2.23
N THR A 44 7.99 1.60 -1.41
CA THR A 44 9.46 1.68 -1.39
C THR A 44 10.12 0.97 -2.58
N LYS A 45 9.62 -0.21 -2.97
CA LYS A 45 10.27 -1.05 -3.99
C LYS A 45 9.78 -0.79 -5.41
N VAL A 46 8.53 -0.37 -5.56
CA VAL A 46 7.91 -0.19 -6.88
C VAL A 46 7.80 1.29 -7.23
N LEU A 47 7.29 2.12 -6.31
CA LEU A 47 7.16 3.56 -6.55
C LEU A 47 8.45 4.35 -6.26
N GLY A 48 9.46 3.71 -5.67
CA GLY A 48 10.73 4.36 -5.33
C GLY A 48 10.61 5.43 -4.24
N VAL A 49 9.55 5.40 -3.44
CA VAL A 49 9.36 6.34 -2.32
C VAL A 49 10.43 6.06 -1.27
N PRO A 50 11.24 7.06 -0.86
CA PRO A 50 12.20 6.86 0.21
C PRO A 50 11.51 6.42 1.51
N GLU A 51 12.05 5.40 2.18
CA GLU A 51 11.50 4.89 3.44
C GLU A 51 11.29 5.99 4.48
N LYS A 52 12.24 6.95 4.58
CA LYS A 52 12.12 8.11 5.46
C LYS A 52 10.85 8.92 5.22
N SER A 53 10.41 9.05 3.97
CA SER A 53 9.18 9.77 3.62
C SER A 53 7.90 9.07 4.11
N LEU A 54 8.01 7.81 4.50
CA LEU A 54 6.92 7.02 5.08
C LEU A 54 7.02 6.91 6.61
N SER A 55 8.11 7.37 7.23
CA SER A 55 8.33 7.29 8.68
C SER A 55 8.47 8.65 9.36
N GLU A 56 8.88 9.68 8.61
CA GLU A 56 9.20 11.01 9.11
C GLU A 56 8.34 12.07 8.41
N LEU A 57 7.83 13.04 9.17
CA LEU A 57 7.09 14.17 8.60
C LEU A 57 8.06 15.09 7.82
N PRO A 58 7.62 15.69 6.70
CA PRO A 58 8.46 16.59 5.90
C PRO A 58 8.60 17.99 6.52
N PHE A 59 8.20 18.16 7.78
CA PHE A 59 8.26 19.40 8.54
C PHE A 59 8.51 19.11 10.01
N GLU A 60 9.09 20.09 10.71
CA GLU A 60 9.30 20.01 12.15
C GLU A 60 7.97 20.18 12.89
N CYS A 61 7.42 19.08 13.39
CA CYS A 61 6.37 19.15 14.40
C CYS A 61 6.98 19.46 15.75
N GLN A 62 6.54 20.55 16.39
CA GLN A 62 6.75 20.73 17.83
C GLN A 62 5.87 19.73 18.58
N LEU A 63 6.35 18.49 18.69
CA LEU A 63 5.73 17.48 19.53
C LEU A 63 5.99 17.86 20.99
N ASN A 64 4.95 17.90 21.80
CA ASN A 64 5.13 17.94 23.24
C ASN A 64 5.92 16.67 23.63
N PRO A 65 7.10 16.77 24.26
CA PRO A 65 7.88 15.60 24.68
C PRO A 65 7.07 14.61 25.53
N GLU A 66 6.09 15.10 26.30
CA GLU A 66 5.21 14.27 27.13
C GLU A 66 4.22 13.43 26.31
N THR A 67 3.95 13.79 25.05
CA THR A 67 3.00 13.08 24.16
C THR A 67 3.63 12.55 22.87
N ALA A 68 4.93 12.76 22.66
CA ALA A 68 5.63 12.39 21.43
C ALA A 68 5.51 10.89 21.10
N GLU A 69 5.55 10.03 22.12
CA GLU A 69 5.39 8.58 21.97
C GLU A 69 4.01 8.17 21.45
N MET A 70 2.97 8.97 21.76
CA MET A 70 1.60 8.70 21.30
C MET A 70 1.47 8.72 19.77
N HIS A 71 2.39 9.41 19.09
CA HIS A 71 2.35 9.61 17.64
C HIS A 71 3.24 8.63 16.85
N GLN A 72 4.10 7.84 17.52
CA GLN A 72 5.07 6.98 16.86
C GLN A 72 4.43 5.94 15.91
N LYS A 73 3.21 5.48 16.22
CA LYS A 73 2.48 4.55 15.35
C LYS A 73 1.56 5.23 14.35
N SER A 74 0.98 6.38 14.71
CA SER A 74 0.03 7.08 13.85
C SER A 74 0.73 7.76 12.68
N THR A 75 1.92 8.33 12.90
CA THR A 75 2.64 9.09 11.87
C THR A 75 2.98 8.22 10.66
N PRO A 76 3.65 7.06 10.80
CA PRO A 76 3.96 6.23 9.63
C PRO A 76 2.71 5.71 8.93
N LEU A 77 1.65 5.40 9.70
CA LEU A 77 0.39 4.92 9.15
C LEU A 77 -0.33 6.00 8.34
N LEU A 78 -0.32 7.25 8.81
CA LEU A 78 -0.87 8.41 8.10
C LEU A 78 -0.10 8.69 6.82
N LEU A 79 1.22 8.66 6.87
CA LEU A 79 2.06 8.86 5.69
C LEU A 79 1.78 7.77 4.64
N LEU A 80 1.81 6.50 5.05
CA LEU A 80 1.45 5.38 4.18
C LEU A 80 0.04 5.53 3.60
N PHE A 81 -0.94 5.93 4.41
CA PHE A 81 -2.30 6.19 3.96
C PHE A 81 -2.34 7.26 2.87
N THR A 82 -1.71 8.40 3.09
CA THR A 82 -1.71 9.51 2.12
C THR A 82 -1.01 9.13 0.83
N THR A 83 0.14 8.46 0.89
CA THR A 83 0.87 7.99 -0.29
C THR A 83 0.04 7.00 -1.10
N MET A 84 -0.55 6.00 -0.44
CA MET A 84 -1.40 5.02 -1.11
C MET A 84 -2.68 5.65 -1.67
N GLN A 85 -3.28 6.61 -0.96
CA GLN A 85 -4.46 7.31 -1.43
C GLN A 85 -4.20 8.06 -2.73
N CYS A 86 -3.07 8.78 -2.83
CA CYS A 86 -2.65 9.43 -4.09
C CYS A 86 -2.52 8.40 -5.22
N PHE A 87 -1.81 7.29 -4.98
CA PHE A 87 -1.65 6.22 -5.97
C PHE A 87 -3.00 5.65 -6.43
N ILE A 88 -3.92 5.33 -5.51
CA ILE A 88 -5.21 4.73 -5.85
C ILE A 88 -6.09 5.73 -6.64
N ILE A 89 -6.02 7.02 -6.35
CA ILE A 89 -6.76 8.04 -7.10
C ILE A 89 -6.21 8.19 -8.52
N ASP A 90 -4.89 8.16 -8.69
CA ASP A 90 -4.24 8.39 -9.98
C ASP A 90 -4.36 7.18 -10.92
N PHE A 91 -4.27 5.96 -10.38
CA PHE A 91 -4.21 4.73 -11.17
C PHE A 91 -5.50 3.89 -11.09
N GLY A 92 -6.40 4.19 -10.16
CA GLY A 92 -7.65 3.46 -9.98
C GLY A 92 -8.77 3.84 -10.96
N GLU A 93 -9.94 3.26 -10.71
CA GLU A 93 -11.18 3.61 -11.41
C GLU A 93 -11.63 5.04 -11.07
N THR A 94 -12.51 5.63 -11.89
CA THR A 94 -13.03 7.01 -11.73
C THR A 94 -13.66 7.32 -10.36
N ASN A 95 -14.01 6.29 -9.59
CA ASN A 95 -14.52 6.42 -8.22
C ASN A 95 -13.76 5.52 -7.24
N ALA A 96 -12.49 5.20 -7.54
CA ALA A 96 -11.67 4.42 -6.63
C ALA A 96 -11.45 5.21 -5.34
N ASP A 97 -11.59 4.52 -4.22
CA ASP A 97 -11.39 5.07 -2.90
C ASP A 97 -10.36 4.24 -2.14
N PHE A 98 -9.59 4.93 -1.30
CA PHE A 98 -8.73 4.32 -0.31
C PHE A 98 -9.01 4.98 1.02
N THR A 99 -9.33 4.17 2.02
CA THR A 99 -9.79 4.62 3.34
C THR A 99 -8.89 4.05 4.42
N MET A 100 -8.91 4.66 5.61
CA MET A 100 -8.12 4.11 6.74
C MET A 100 -8.52 2.67 7.10
N CYS A 101 -9.78 2.28 6.86
CA CYS A 101 -10.24 0.91 7.07
C CYS A 101 -9.44 -0.11 6.24
N ASP A 102 -8.92 0.29 5.07
CA ASP A 102 -8.10 -0.57 4.22
C ASP A 102 -6.74 -0.91 4.84
N LEU A 103 -6.29 -0.12 5.82
CA LEU A 103 -5.05 -0.34 6.55
C LEU A 103 -5.29 -0.98 7.93
N ILE A 104 -6.34 -0.57 8.64
CA ILE A 104 -6.55 -0.96 10.05
C ILE A 104 -7.53 -2.12 10.22
N ASN A 105 -8.44 -2.31 9.27
CA ASN A 105 -9.44 -3.38 9.30
C ASN A 105 -9.68 -3.92 7.88
N PRO A 106 -8.63 -4.46 7.23
CA PRO A 106 -8.72 -4.90 5.85
C PRO A 106 -9.71 -6.06 5.71
N THR A 107 -10.44 -6.09 4.59
CA THR A 107 -11.39 -7.18 4.28
C THR A 107 -10.93 -7.93 3.03
N PRO A 108 -11.08 -9.27 2.96
CA PRO A 108 -10.53 -10.06 1.85
C PRO A 108 -10.93 -9.55 0.46
N LYS A 109 -12.21 -9.20 0.28
CA LYS A 109 -12.73 -8.69 -1.00
C LYS A 109 -12.08 -7.36 -1.40
N ARG A 110 -11.93 -6.44 -0.45
CA ARG A 110 -11.40 -5.09 -0.71
C ARG A 110 -9.89 -5.11 -0.87
N THR A 111 -9.18 -5.84 -0.02
CA THR A 111 -7.74 -6.10 -0.12
C THR A 111 -7.39 -6.69 -1.48
N ARG A 112 -8.11 -7.73 -1.93
CA ARG A 112 -7.87 -8.33 -3.25
C ARG A 112 -8.08 -7.35 -4.40
N LYS A 113 -9.12 -6.52 -4.36
CA LYS A 113 -9.36 -5.49 -5.38
C LYS A 113 -8.19 -4.49 -5.44
N LEU A 114 -7.78 -3.95 -4.30
CA LEU A 114 -6.69 -2.97 -4.22
C LEU A 114 -5.36 -3.58 -4.66
N LEU A 115 -5.03 -4.80 -4.20
CA LEU A 115 -3.80 -5.47 -4.61
C LEU A 115 -3.81 -5.88 -6.09
N SER A 116 -4.99 -6.11 -6.69
CA SER A 116 -5.09 -6.32 -8.15
C SER A 116 -4.64 -5.08 -8.91
N LEU A 117 -5.02 -3.88 -8.46
CA LEU A 117 -4.56 -2.63 -9.06
C LEU A 117 -3.03 -2.48 -8.96
N LEU A 118 -2.44 -2.81 -7.81
CA LEU A 118 -0.99 -2.77 -7.62
C LEU A 118 -0.28 -3.76 -8.55
N ALA A 119 -0.83 -4.97 -8.71
CA ALA A 119 -0.29 -5.99 -9.60
C ALA A 119 -0.40 -5.58 -11.07
N ASP A 120 -1.55 -5.03 -11.50
CA ASP A 120 -1.75 -4.50 -12.85
C ASP A 120 -0.75 -3.38 -13.16
N TYR A 121 -0.57 -2.42 -12.24
CA TYR A 121 0.44 -1.36 -12.38
C TYR A 121 1.85 -1.94 -12.50
N THR A 122 2.20 -2.91 -11.66
CA THR A 122 3.51 -3.56 -11.66
C THR A 122 3.79 -4.26 -12.98
N ASN A 123 2.79 -4.97 -13.52
CA ASN A 123 2.92 -5.66 -14.80
C ASN A 123 3.10 -4.67 -15.95
N PHE A 124 2.35 -3.57 -15.95
CA PHE A 124 2.48 -2.51 -16.96
C PHE A 124 3.85 -1.84 -16.89
N HIS A 125 4.27 -1.40 -15.70
CA HIS A 125 5.54 -0.70 -15.48
C HIS A 125 6.77 -1.55 -15.87
N ARG A 126 6.66 -2.88 -15.77
CA ARG A 126 7.70 -3.79 -16.26
C ARG A 126 7.83 -3.83 -17.77
N LEU A 127 6.72 -3.77 -18.49
CA LEU A 127 6.73 -3.79 -19.96
C LEU A 127 7.41 -2.54 -20.53
N ASP A 128 7.30 -1.41 -19.85
CA ASP A 128 7.95 -0.15 -20.26
C ASP A 128 9.46 -0.10 -19.97
N MET A 129 9.97 -0.99 -19.11
CA MET A 129 11.41 -1.10 -18.79
C MET A 129 12.15 -2.17 -19.61
N CYS A 130 11.46 -2.93 -20.46
CA CYS A 130 12.05 -3.90 -21.39
C CYS A 130 12.12 -3.32 -22.82
#